data_AF-A0AAW9QJP7-F1
#
_entry.id   AF-A0AAW9QJP7-F1
#
_cell.length_a   1.000
_cell.length_b   1.000
_cell.length_c   1.000
_cell.angle_alpha   90.00
_cell.angle_beta   90.00
_cell.angle_gamma   90.00
#
_symmetry.space_group_name_H-M   'P 1'
#
loop_
_entity.id
_entity.type
_entity.pdbx_description
1 polymer ?
#
loop_
_entity_poly.entity_id
_entity_poly.type
_entity_poly.pdbx_seq_one_letter_code
_entity_poly.pdbx_strand_id
1 'polypeptide(L)'
;MAAAFPPPRPGLRASVVVPVRDEARRLPAALQALADQHGAPPFEVLVLVNNTRDDSAAIARRFAAQRPDCVLHVAELDFAPQDAHVGHARRWLMDEASHRLAAAGAVRGVIASTDGDSRVAPGWLAATLAAVDAGADAVGGRLLADADAQGQPARAQRWDTLYRLARERLASLLDPEDGDPWPRHHQHFGASLAVTAEAYGRVGGVPPVRWLEDEALVEALRRADARVRHSPAVRVVTSSRRQGRVDVGLSWQLREWDRQARQHLPLCVEGAGELLRLVPARRRLRRLWRHAWPAGDPAWPAIEALLALRPGTLGPLCRAAGGAFGAAWAAVCGARAAVAPAPVPVPIDRAVGELRRLIAAHTAHAAGGAGEERWLPLPRVDAAADGGVATPSLVSPLQENAMTRPPRNRCGNSQPGPGSPA
;
A
#
# COMPACT_ATOMS: atom_id res chain seq x y z
N MET A 1 7.57 -13.15 -29.40
CA MET A 1 7.14 -14.50 -28.98
C MET A 1 6.82 -14.40 -27.50
N ALA A 2 5.63 -14.80 -27.06
CA ALA A 2 5.33 -14.87 -25.63
C ALA A 2 6.38 -15.79 -24.96
N ALA A 3 7.04 -15.33 -23.91
CA ALA A 3 7.94 -16.19 -23.15
C ALA A 3 7.07 -17.31 -22.53
N ALA A 4 7.12 -18.49 -23.13
CA ALA A 4 6.24 -19.59 -22.74
C ALA A 4 6.83 -20.26 -21.50
N PHE A 5 6.27 -19.94 -20.34
CA PHE A 5 6.45 -20.80 -19.17
C PHE A 5 5.82 -22.18 -19.44
N PRO A 6 6.40 -23.28 -18.93
CA PRO A 6 5.80 -24.60 -19.05
C PRO A 6 4.43 -24.65 -18.33
N PRO A 7 3.55 -25.60 -18.64
CA PRO A 7 2.27 -25.74 -17.93
C PRO A 7 2.43 -25.83 -16.40
N PRO A 8 1.48 -25.30 -15.60
CA PRO A 8 1.56 -25.36 -14.15
C PRO A 8 1.47 -26.81 -13.65
N ARG A 9 2.15 -27.10 -12.54
CA ARG A 9 2.08 -28.43 -11.91
C ARG A 9 0.69 -28.65 -11.28
N PRO A 10 0.16 -29.89 -11.28
CA PRO A 10 -1.06 -30.21 -10.53
C PRO A 10 -0.92 -29.85 -9.05
N GLY A 11 -1.99 -29.33 -8.44
CA GLY A 11 -2.01 -28.97 -7.02
C GLY A 11 -1.32 -27.64 -6.67
N LEU A 12 -0.98 -26.82 -7.67
CA LEU A 12 -0.44 -25.47 -7.46
C LEU A 12 -1.36 -24.63 -6.57
N ARG A 13 -0.85 -24.16 -5.42
CA ARG A 13 -1.59 -23.32 -4.46
C ARG A 13 -1.17 -21.87 -4.49
N ALA A 14 0.08 -21.59 -4.89
CA ALA A 14 0.59 -20.23 -4.99
C ALA A 14 1.57 -20.09 -6.16
N SER A 15 1.58 -18.92 -6.78
CA SER A 15 2.56 -18.52 -7.78
C SER A 15 3.22 -17.22 -7.32
N VAL A 16 4.52 -17.31 -7.05
CA VAL A 16 5.33 -16.15 -6.66
C VAL A 16 5.87 -15.47 -7.91
N VAL A 17 5.69 -14.17 -8.02
CA VAL A 17 6.14 -13.36 -9.17
C VAL A 17 7.32 -12.48 -8.78
N VAL A 18 8.35 -12.46 -9.62
CA VAL A 18 9.60 -11.72 -9.39
C VAL A 18 9.99 -10.94 -10.64
N PRO A 19 9.62 -9.65 -10.76
CA PRO A 19 10.17 -8.78 -11.79
C PRO A 19 11.65 -8.47 -11.50
N VAL A 20 12.49 -8.56 -12.52
CA VAL A 20 13.94 -8.42 -12.44
C VAL A 20 14.45 -7.54 -13.58
N ARG A 21 15.25 -6.53 -13.24
CA ARG A 21 16.00 -5.73 -14.20
C ARG A 21 17.29 -5.27 -13.55
N ASP A 22 18.45 -5.57 -14.13
CA ASP A 22 19.76 -5.16 -13.60
C ASP A 22 19.94 -5.45 -12.09
N GLU A 23 19.67 -6.68 -11.66
CA GLU A 23 19.76 -7.11 -10.24
C GLU A 23 20.78 -8.24 -10.03
N ALA A 24 21.75 -8.44 -10.92
CA ALA A 24 22.69 -9.58 -10.88
C ALA A 24 23.35 -9.77 -9.51
N ARG A 25 23.65 -8.66 -8.81
CA ARG A 25 24.29 -8.70 -7.48
C ARG A 25 23.38 -9.20 -6.36
N ARG A 26 22.08 -8.92 -6.41
CA ARG A 26 21.13 -9.18 -5.30
C ARG A 26 20.22 -10.37 -5.57
N LEU A 27 19.99 -10.68 -6.85
CA LEU A 27 19.13 -11.75 -7.29
C LEU A 27 19.44 -13.12 -6.67
N PRO A 28 20.72 -13.56 -6.52
CA PRO A 28 21.00 -14.87 -5.90
C PRO A 28 20.42 -15.00 -4.48
N ALA A 29 20.53 -13.95 -3.67
CA ALA A 29 20.01 -13.97 -2.29
C ALA A 29 18.48 -13.91 -2.26
N ALA A 30 17.85 -13.19 -3.20
CA ALA A 30 16.40 -13.15 -3.34
C ALA A 30 15.82 -14.52 -3.73
N LEU A 31 16.43 -15.19 -4.72
CA LEU A 31 16.02 -16.52 -5.17
C LEU A 31 16.28 -17.59 -4.09
N GLN A 32 17.39 -17.49 -3.36
CA GLN A 32 17.67 -18.38 -2.23
C GLN A 32 16.59 -18.25 -1.15
N ALA A 33 16.17 -17.03 -0.80
CA ALA A 33 15.12 -16.80 0.20
C ALA A 33 13.76 -17.42 -0.19
N LEU A 34 13.46 -17.50 -1.50
CA LEU A 34 12.29 -18.19 -2.03
C LEU A 34 12.44 -19.71 -2.00
N ALA A 35 13.62 -20.22 -2.35
CA ALA A 35 13.90 -21.65 -2.32
C ALA A 35 13.95 -22.21 -0.88
N ASP A 36 14.22 -21.37 0.11
CA ASP A 36 14.31 -21.75 1.52
C ASP A 36 13.01 -21.50 2.30
N GLN A 37 11.87 -21.37 1.62
CA GLN A 37 10.57 -21.26 2.30
C GLN A 37 10.25 -22.53 3.10
N HIS A 38 9.66 -22.37 4.27
CA HIS A 38 9.27 -23.45 5.17
C HIS A 38 7.75 -23.49 5.35
N GLY A 39 7.17 -24.69 5.35
CA GLY A 39 5.73 -24.90 5.59
C GLY A 39 4.81 -24.35 4.50
N ALA A 40 5.36 -23.94 3.34
CA ALA A 40 4.57 -23.55 2.20
C ALA A 40 4.01 -24.80 1.47
N PRO A 41 2.73 -24.80 1.06
CA PRO A 41 2.19 -25.81 0.14
C PRO A 41 2.82 -25.66 -1.25
N PRO A 42 2.54 -26.57 -2.21
CA PRO A 42 3.12 -26.51 -3.54
C PRO A 42 2.95 -25.13 -4.20
N PHE A 43 4.09 -24.53 -4.56
CA PHE A 43 4.15 -23.23 -5.21
C PHE A 43 5.19 -23.23 -6.34
N GLU A 44 5.09 -22.23 -7.20
CA GLU A 44 6.08 -21.94 -8.24
C GLU A 44 6.61 -20.50 -8.12
N VAL A 45 7.73 -20.23 -8.77
CA VAL A 45 8.34 -18.91 -8.88
C VAL A 45 8.47 -18.54 -10.34
N LEU A 46 7.81 -17.47 -10.76
CA LEU A 46 7.89 -16.88 -12.08
C LEU A 46 8.82 -15.67 -12.04
N VAL A 47 10.00 -15.81 -12.63
CA VAL A 47 10.98 -14.72 -12.77
C VAL A 47 10.83 -14.14 -14.17
N LEU A 48 10.55 -12.84 -14.25
CA LEU A 48 10.63 -12.10 -15.50
C LEU A 48 11.83 -11.16 -15.47
N VAL A 49 12.81 -11.45 -16.31
CA VAL A 49 13.93 -10.55 -16.55
C VAL A 49 13.58 -9.62 -17.71
N ASN A 50 13.49 -8.32 -17.46
CA ASN A 50 13.08 -7.36 -18.48
C ASN A 50 14.10 -6.26 -18.73
N ASN A 51 14.42 -5.98 -20.00
CA ASN A 51 15.30 -4.89 -20.41
C ASN A 51 16.61 -4.81 -19.60
N THR A 52 17.20 -5.96 -19.29
CA THR A 52 18.40 -6.09 -18.46
C THR A 52 19.67 -5.84 -19.29
N ARG A 53 20.71 -5.33 -18.64
CA ARG A 53 22.04 -5.05 -19.22
C ARG A 53 23.16 -5.81 -18.51
N ASP A 54 22.83 -6.52 -17.44
CA ASP A 54 23.75 -7.35 -16.66
C ASP A 54 23.38 -8.84 -16.76
N ASP A 55 24.13 -9.68 -16.03
CA ASP A 55 23.98 -11.14 -16.04
C ASP A 55 22.73 -11.67 -15.32
N SER A 56 21.73 -10.83 -14.99
CA SER A 56 20.53 -11.24 -14.22
C SER A 56 19.84 -12.47 -14.80
N ALA A 57 19.67 -12.55 -16.13
CA ALA A 57 19.03 -13.69 -16.79
C ALA A 57 19.85 -14.97 -16.70
N ALA A 58 21.17 -14.87 -16.91
CA ALA A 58 22.08 -16.00 -16.77
C ALA A 58 22.10 -16.54 -15.34
N ILE A 59 22.07 -15.63 -14.35
CA ILE A 59 22.01 -15.98 -12.92
C ILE A 59 20.71 -16.69 -12.57
N ALA A 60 19.56 -16.17 -13.00
CA ALA A 60 18.26 -16.80 -12.75
C ALA A 60 18.18 -18.22 -13.34
N ARG A 61 18.62 -18.39 -14.60
CA ARG A 61 18.64 -19.70 -15.27
C ARG A 61 19.57 -20.69 -14.56
N ARG A 62 20.77 -20.24 -14.17
CA ARG A 62 21.73 -21.07 -13.43
C ARG A 62 21.18 -21.50 -12.08
N PHE A 63 20.52 -20.60 -11.36
CA PHE A 63 19.89 -20.91 -10.08
C PHE A 63 18.81 -21.98 -10.26
N ALA A 64 17.92 -21.83 -11.26
CA ALA A 64 16.89 -22.83 -11.57
C ALA A 64 17.48 -24.22 -11.84
N ALA A 65 18.59 -24.29 -12.59
CA ALA A 65 19.28 -25.55 -12.85
C ALA A 65 19.95 -26.17 -11.60
N GLN A 66 20.41 -25.34 -10.67
CA GLN A 66 21.08 -25.76 -9.43
C GLN A 66 20.11 -26.13 -8.30
N ARG A 67 18.86 -25.65 -8.35
CA ARG A 67 17.81 -25.87 -7.34
C ARG A 67 16.55 -26.48 -7.96
N PRO A 68 16.59 -27.72 -8.48
CA PRO A 68 15.42 -28.36 -9.10
C PRO A 68 14.28 -28.65 -8.10
N ASP A 69 14.57 -28.61 -6.80
CA ASP A 69 13.61 -28.65 -5.71
C ASP A 69 12.71 -27.39 -5.65
N CYS A 70 13.20 -26.25 -6.16
CA CYS A 70 12.43 -25.03 -6.33
C CYS A 70 11.85 -24.95 -7.74
N VAL A 71 10.52 -24.90 -7.87
CA VAL A 71 9.85 -24.80 -9.17
C VAL A 71 9.98 -23.38 -9.71
N LEU A 72 11.12 -23.08 -10.31
CA LEU A 72 11.47 -21.76 -10.82
C LEU A 72 11.42 -21.74 -12.34
N HIS A 73 10.68 -20.77 -12.90
CA HIS A 73 10.57 -20.52 -14.32
C HIS A 73 11.12 -19.13 -14.65
N VAL A 74 11.96 -19.05 -15.68
CA VAL A 74 12.60 -17.79 -16.11
C VAL A 74 12.11 -17.40 -17.50
N ALA A 75 11.54 -16.22 -17.60
CA ALA A 75 11.21 -15.55 -18.86
C ALA A 75 12.13 -14.34 -19.04
N GLU A 76 12.43 -14.02 -20.29
CA GLU A 76 13.19 -12.83 -20.66
C GLU A 76 12.40 -12.07 -21.73
N LEU A 77 12.11 -10.80 -21.50
CA LEU A 77 11.34 -9.96 -22.42
C LEU A 77 11.93 -8.55 -22.50
N ASP A 78 12.06 -8.03 -23.72
CA ASP A 78 12.35 -6.62 -23.94
C ASP A 78 11.05 -5.86 -24.20
N PHE A 79 10.63 -5.05 -23.23
CA PHE A 79 9.52 -4.14 -23.43
C PHE A 79 9.95 -2.89 -24.20
N ALA A 80 9.00 -2.26 -24.88
CA ALA A 80 9.20 -0.95 -25.45
C ALA A 80 9.56 0.07 -24.35
N PRO A 81 10.34 1.13 -24.64
CA PRO A 81 10.88 2.03 -23.62
C PRO A 81 9.83 2.62 -22.66
N GLN A 82 8.63 2.94 -23.16
CA GLN A 82 7.53 3.48 -22.35
C GLN A 82 6.95 2.47 -21.35
N ASP A 83 7.06 1.18 -21.64
CA ASP A 83 6.51 0.07 -20.86
C ASP A 83 7.59 -0.68 -20.04
N ALA A 84 8.86 -0.26 -20.18
CA ALA A 84 10.03 -0.84 -19.52
C ALA A 84 10.14 -0.40 -18.04
N HIS A 85 9.07 -0.56 -17.26
CA HIS A 85 9.02 -0.24 -15.84
C HIS A 85 8.48 -1.41 -15.00
N VAL A 86 8.77 -1.39 -13.70
CA VAL A 86 8.44 -2.49 -12.77
C VAL A 86 6.94 -2.80 -12.75
N GLY A 87 6.08 -1.78 -12.81
CA GLY A 87 4.64 -1.98 -12.78
C GLY A 87 4.10 -2.79 -13.97
N HIS A 88 4.63 -2.56 -15.18
CA HIS A 88 4.24 -3.34 -16.35
C HIS A 88 4.78 -4.78 -16.27
N ALA A 89 6.04 -4.96 -15.86
CA ALA A 89 6.63 -6.29 -15.65
C ALA A 89 5.87 -7.10 -14.59
N ARG A 90 5.50 -6.46 -13.48
CA ARG A 90 4.71 -7.08 -12.42
C ARG A 90 3.31 -7.43 -12.88
N ARG A 91 2.63 -6.53 -13.59
CA ARG A 91 1.32 -6.82 -14.19
C ARG A 91 1.38 -8.05 -15.08
N TRP A 92 2.34 -8.09 -16.01
CA TRP A 92 2.51 -9.23 -16.93
C TRP A 92 2.67 -10.55 -16.17
N LEU A 93 3.53 -10.56 -15.15
CA LEU A 93 3.75 -11.72 -14.30
C LEU A 93 2.50 -12.11 -13.48
N MET A 94 1.78 -11.14 -12.90
CA MET A 94 0.59 -11.42 -12.11
C MET A 94 -0.58 -11.91 -12.96
N ASP A 95 -0.72 -11.41 -14.20
CA ASP A 95 -1.70 -11.89 -15.17
C ASP A 95 -1.40 -13.36 -15.54
N GLU A 96 -0.13 -13.68 -15.81
CA GLU A 96 0.30 -15.05 -16.07
C GLU A 96 0.09 -15.97 -14.85
N ALA A 97 0.47 -15.54 -13.64
CA ALA A 97 0.22 -16.28 -12.42
C ALA A 97 -1.28 -16.57 -12.20
N SER A 98 -2.14 -15.59 -12.49
CA SER A 98 -3.59 -15.76 -12.43
C SER A 98 -4.08 -16.84 -13.40
N HIS A 99 -3.64 -16.80 -14.66
CA HIS A 99 -3.99 -17.81 -15.66
C HIS A 99 -3.53 -19.21 -15.26
N ARG A 100 -2.32 -19.34 -14.71
CA ARG A 100 -1.75 -20.62 -14.28
C ARG A 100 -2.51 -21.21 -13.09
N LEU A 101 -2.87 -20.39 -12.11
CA LEU A 101 -3.70 -20.82 -10.98
C LEU A 101 -5.10 -21.24 -11.44
N ALA A 102 -5.70 -20.52 -12.40
CA ALA A 102 -6.96 -20.92 -13.01
C ALA A 102 -6.86 -22.26 -13.75
N ALA A 103 -5.80 -22.47 -14.54
CA ALA A 103 -5.54 -23.72 -15.25
C ALA A 103 -5.29 -24.91 -14.30
N ALA A 104 -4.75 -24.65 -13.11
CA ALA A 104 -4.58 -25.64 -12.05
C ALA A 104 -5.86 -25.87 -11.20
N GLY A 105 -6.97 -25.16 -11.48
CA GLY A 105 -8.21 -25.23 -10.71
C GLY A 105 -8.16 -24.53 -9.35
N ALA A 106 -7.10 -23.76 -9.08
CA ALA A 106 -6.88 -23.07 -7.81
C ALA A 106 -7.55 -21.68 -7.80
N VAL A 107 -8.89 -21.65 -7.75
CA VAL A 107 -9.68 -20.39 -7.77
C VAL A 107 -9.25 -19.41 -6.67
N ARG A 108 -9.04 -19.91 -5.45
CA ARG A 108 -8.47 -19.14 -4.33
C ARG A 108 -6.96 -19.31 -4.17
N GLY A 109 -6.27 -19.77 -5.22
CA GLY A 109 -4.82 -19.80 -5.27
C GLY A 109 -4.24 -18.40 -5.13
N VAL A 110 -3.00 -18.30 -4.63
CA VAL A 110 -2.40 -17.01 -4.27
C VAL A 110 -1.37 -16.57 -5.30
N ILE A 111 -1.52 -15.35 -5.80
CA ILE A 111 -0.49 -14.63 -6.54
C ILE A 111 0.29 -13.81 -5.51
N ALA A 112 1.58 -14.06 -5.34
CA ALA A 112 2.41 -13.33 -4.36
C ALA A 112 3.57 -12.64 -5.06
N SER A 113 3.75 -11.34 -4.84
CA SER A 113 4.79 -10.53 -5.47
C SER A 113 5.93 -10.24 -4.50
N THR A 114 7.16 -10.37 -5.01
CA THR A 114 8.39 -9.85 -4.39
C THR A 114 9.32 -9.28 -5.46
N ASP A 115 10.27 -8.44 -5.09
CA ASP A 115 11.22 -7.84 -6.03
C ASP A 115 12.52 -8.65 -6.11
N GLY A 116 13.22 -8.59 -7.26
CA GLY A 116 14.50 -9.28 -7.51
C GLY A 116 15.68 -8.87 -6.61
N ASP A 117 15.48 -7.89 -5.74
CA ASP A 117 16.44 -7.40 -4.76
C ASP A 117 16.01 -7.60 -3.30
N SER A 118 14.92 -8.32 -3.09
CA SER A 118 14.26 -8.49 -1.80
C SER A 118 14.35 -9.92 -1.29
N ARG A 119 14.54 -10.07 0.02
CA ARG A 119 14.69 -11.34 0.73
C ARG A 119 13.49 -11.55 1.64
N VAL A 120 12.59 -12.45 1.24
CA VAL A 120 11.44 -12.83 2.06
C VAL A 120 11.88 -13.64 3.28
N ALA A 121 11.14 -13.53 4.40
CA ALA A 121 11.42 -14.35 5.58
C ALA A 121 11.11 -15.85 5.30
N PRO A 122 11.74 -16.82 6.00
CA PRO A 122 11.53 -18.25 5.69
C PRO A 122 10.08 -18.75 5.81
N GLY A 123 9.25 -18.13 6.65
CA GLY A 123 7.82 -18.45 6.78
C GLY A 123 6.88 -17.51 6.00
N TRP A 124 7.41 -16.69 5.08
CA TRP A 124 6.67 -15.63 4.41
C TRP A 124 5.45 -16.15 3.63
N LEU A 125 5.64 -17.18 2.81
CA LEU A 125 4.57 -17.72 1.98
C LEU A 125 3.56 -18.52 2.82
N ALA A 126 4.04 -19.29 3.80
CA ALA A 126 3.17 -20.00 4.75
C ALA A 126 2.29 -19.03 5.56
N ALA A 127 2.84 -17.94 6.07
CA ALA A 127 2.09 -16.91 6.79
C ALA A 127 1.10 -16.17 5.89
N THR A 128 1.45 -15.96 4.61
CA THR A 128 0.57 -15.37 3.61
C THR A 128 -0.64 -16.25 3.37
N LEU A 129 -0.41 -17.55 3.14
CA LEU A 129 -1.47 -18.51 2.89
C LEU A 129 -2.33 -18.75 4.13
N ALA A 130 -1.75 -18.76 5.33
CA ALA A 130 -2.53 -18.83 6.57
C ALA A 130 -3.49 -17.64 6.72
N ALA A 131 -3.09 -16.43 6.31
CA ALA A 131 -4.00 -15.28 6.31
C ALA A 131 -5.11 -15.42 5.25
N VAL A 132 -4.81 -15.97 4.08
CA VAL A 132 -5.81 -16.25 3.03
C VAL A 132 -6.79 -17.36 3.46
N ASP A 133 -6.29 -18.43 4.08
CA ASP A 133 -7.10 -19.52 4.63
C ASP A 133 -7.98 -19.03 5.80
N ALA A 134 -7.54 -17.99 6.53
CA ALA A 134 -8.35 -17.27 7.51
C ALA A 134 -9.36 -16.28 6.88
N GLY A 135 -9.45 -16.22 5.55
CA GLY A 135 -10.45 -15.45 4.81
C GLY A 135 -9.98 -14.10 4.28
N ALA A 136 -8.67 -13.82 4.26
CA ALA A 136 -8.14 -12.66 3.53
C ALA A 136 -8.23 -12.89 2.01
N ASP A 137 -8.51 -11.83 1.27
CA ASP A 137 -8.47 -11.82 -0.20
C ASP A 137 -7.13 -11.29 -0.72
N ALA A 138 -6.46 -10.46 0.09
CA ALA A 138 -5.14 -9.92 -0.16
C ALA A 138 -4.36 -9.76 1.15
N VAL A 139 -3.03 -9.83 1.07
CA VAL A 139 -2.13 -9.73 2.20
C VAL A 139 -0.99 -8.79 1.88
N GLY A 140 -0.87 -7.71 2.65
CA GLY A 140 0.32 -6.85 2.64
C GLY A 140 1.32 -7.37 3.66
N GLY A 141 2.59 -7.50 3.27
CA GLY A 141 3.66 -7.89 4.18
C GLY A 141 4.50 -6.72 4.65
N ARG A 142 5.06 -6.88 5.84
CA ARG A 142 5.90 -5.90 6.51
C ARG A 142 7.27 -5.82 5.85
N LEU A 143 7.59 -4.65 5.33
CA LEU A 143 8.86 -4.35 4.71
C LEU A 143 9.86 -3.82 5.74
N LEU A 144 11.05 -4.39 5.73
CA LEU A 144 12.20 -4.00 6.53
C LEU A 144 13.32 -3.53 5.59
N ALA A 145 13.88 -2.36 5.85
CA ALA A 145 15.10 -1.98 5.14
C ALA A 145 16.28 -2.83 5.63
N ASP A 146 17.28 -3.10 4.78
CA ASP A 146 18.50 -3.84 5.19
C ASP A 146 19.13 -3.28 6.48
N ALA A 147 19.23 -1.96 6.60
CA ALA A 147 19.73 -1.30 7.81
C ALA A 147 18.88 -1.60 9.05
N ASP A 148 17.55 -1.67 8.89
CA ASP A 148 16.62 -2.02 9.97
C ASP A 148 16.80 -3.49 10.38
N ALA A 149 16.97 -4.38 9.40
CA ALA A 149 17.22 -5.79 9.63
C ALA A 149 18.57 -6.03 10.34
N GLN A 150 19.54 -5.13 10.15
CA GLN A 150 20.83 -5.11 10.84
C GLN A 150 20.80 -4.34 12.18
N GLY A 151 19.64 -3.84 12.61
CA GLY A 151 19.48 -3.13 13.89
C GLY A 151 20.00 -1.69 13.89
N GLN A 152 20.24 -1.10 12.71
CA GLN A 152 20.83 0.22 12.53
C GLN A 152 19.92 1.20 11.74
N PRO A 153 18.62 1.33 12.06
CA PRO A 153 17.73 2.25 11.36
C PRO A 153 18.15 3.71 11.62
N ALA A 154 18.10 4.54 10.57
CA ALA A 154 18.30 5.98 10.70
C ALA A 154 17.22 6.60 11.63
N ARG A 155 17.55 7.69 12.31
CA ARG A 155 16.63 8.38 13.24
C ARG A 155 15.27 8.69 12.58
N ALA A 156 15.27 9.20 11.35
CA ALA A 156 14.05 9.53 10.62
C ALA A 156 13.18 8.28 10.35
N GLN A 157 13.79 7.17 9.93
CA GLN A 157 13.10 5.90 9.69
C GLN A 157 12.43 5.36 10.96
N ARG A 158 13.11 5.44 12.10
CA ARG A 158 12.53 5.04 13.40
C ARG A 158 11.31 5.87 13.76
N TRP A 159 11.40 7.20 13.63
CA TRP A 159 10.28 8.08 13.94
C TRP A 159 9.10 7.87 13.00
N ASP A 160 9.34 7.72 11.69
CA ASP A 160 8.31 7.40 10.71
C ASP A 160 7.61 6.07 11.01
N THR A 161 8.39 5.02 11.32
CA THR A 161 7.85 3.71 11.71
C THR A 161 6.96 3.81 12.95
N LEU A 162 7.44 4.51 14.00
CA LEU A 162 6.68 4.73 15.23
C LEU A 162 5.38 5.48 14.99
N TYR A 163 5.44 6.56 14.20
CA TYR A 163 4.28 7.36 13.84
C TYR A 163 3.22 6.54 13.11
N ARG A 164 3.61 5.79 12.06
CA ARG A 164 2.64 4.99 11.29
C ARG A 164 2.04 3.85 12.09
N LEU A 165 2.84 3.14 12.89
CA LEU A 165 2.31 2.07 13.75
C LEU A 165 1.36 2.64 14.83
N ALA A 166 1.64 3.83 15.36
CA ALA A 166 0.74 4.51 16.29
C ALA A 166 -0.57 4.95 15.61
N ARG A 167 -0.51 5.45 14.36
CA ARG A 167 -1.71 5.74 13.56
C ARG A 167 -2.55 4.49 13.36
N GLU A 168 -1.95 3.38 12.93
CA GLU A 168 -2.67 2.11 12.75
C GLU A 168 -3.27 1.59 14.05
N ARG A 169 -2.54 1.72 15.17
CA ARG A 169 -3.08 1.34 16.47
C ARG A 169 -4.31 2.15 16.82
N LEU A 170 -4.24 3.48 16.71
CA LEU A 170 -5.37 4.34 17.02
C LEU A 170 -6.54 4.06 16.06
N ALA A 171 -6.29 3.94 14.76
CA ALA A 171 -7.31 3.58 13.78
C ALA A 171 -8.02 2.27 14.13
N SER A 172 -7.27 1.22 14.51
CA SER A 172 -7.85 -0.08 14.91
C SER A 172 -8.72 -0.02 16.17
N LEU A 173 -8.48 0.96 17.06
CA LEU A 173 -9.30 1.19 18.24
C LEU A 173 -10.58 1.97 17.90
N LEU A 174 -10.47 2.95 16.99
CA LEU A 174 -11.59 3.79 16.58
C LEU A 174 -12.56 3.05 15.65
N ASP A 175 -12.03 2.24 14.75
CA ASP A 175 -12.75 1.47 13.73
C ASP A 175 -12.17 0.05 13.60
N PRO A 176 -12.57 -0.89 14.48
CA PRO A 176 -12.15 -2.28 14.36
C PRO A 176 -12.65 -2.92 13.05
N GLU A 177 -11.76 -3.60 12.34
CA GLU A 177 -12.05 -4.30 11.09
C GLU A 177 -11.70 -5.78 11.22
N ASP A 178 -12.69 -6.67 11.11
CA ASP A 178 -12.51 -8.12 11.30
C ASP A 178 -11.51 -8.74 10.31
N GLY A 179 -11.44 -8.19 9.09
CA GLY A 179 -10.50 -8.63 8.05
C GLY A 179 -9.06 -8.14 8.24
N ASP A 180 -8.84 -7.16 9.13
CA ASP A 180 -7.51 -6.62 9.41
C ASP A 180 -7.36 -6.22 10.90
N PRO A 181 -7.43 -7.20 11.81
CA PRO A 181 -7.39 -6.95 13.24
C PRO A 181 -5.98 -6.56 13.70
N TRP A 182 -5.92 -5.89 14.86
CA TRP A 182 -4.65 -5.66 15.54
C TRP A 182 -4.08 -6.99 16.09
N PRO A 183 -2.75 -7.24 16.04
CA PRO A 183 -1.70 -6.39 15.52
C PRO A 183 -1.64 -6.33 13.99
N ARG A 184 -1.41 -5.12 13.47
CA ARG A 184 -1.28 -4.85 12.02
C ARG A 184 -0.26 -3.76 11.72
N HIS A 185 0.15 -3.66 10.46
CA HIS A 185 0.96 -2.55 9.91
C HIS A 185 0.20 -1.84 8.78
N HIS A 186 0.84 -0.85 8.14
CA HIS A 186 0.24 -0.05 7.06
C HIS A 186 0.74 -0.46 5.65
N GLN A 187 1.79 -1.27 5.58
CA GLN A 187 2.56 -1.53 4.35
C GLN A 187 1.92 -2.59 3.44
N HIS A 188 1.88 -2.33 2.14
CA HIS A 188 1.50 -3.29 1.08
C HIS A 188 2.25 -2.93 -0.21
N PHE A 189 3.57 -3.09 -0.17
CA PHE A 189 4.42 -2.76 -1.30
C PHE A 189 4.57 -3.95 -2.23
N GLY A 190 4.90 -3.68 -3.48
CA GLY A 190 5.22 -4.67 -4.50
C GLY A 190 6.21 -5.76 -4.09
N ALA A 191 7.15 -5.43 -3.20
CA ALA A 191 8.13 -6.36 -2.64
C ALA A 191 7.51 -7.40 -1.69
N SER A 192 6.26 -7.21 -1.23
CA SER A 192 5.52 -8.15 -0.40
C SER A 192 4.03 -7.81 -0.42
N LEU A 193 3.37 -8.18 -1.52
CA LEU A 193 1.93 -8.06 -1.73
C LEU A 193 1.42 -9.37 -2.32
N ALA A 194 0.38 -9.94 -1.71
CA ALA A 194 -0.27 -11.14 -2.21
C ALA A 194 -1.78 -10.91 -2.39
N VAL A 195 -2.37 -11.61 -3.34
CA VAL A 195 -3.79 -11.53 -3.68
C VAL A 195 -4.28 -12.89 -4.17
N THR A 196 -5.50 -13.27 -3.83
CA THR A 196 -6.13 -14.47 -4.39
C THR A 196 -6.42 -14.26 -5.88
N ALA A 197 -6.30 -15.32 -6.70
CA ALA A 197 -6.61 -15.25 -8.13
C ALA A 197 -8.05 -14.78 -8.39
N GLU A 198 -9.00 -15.23 -7.57
CA GLU A 198 -10.38 -14.74 -7.54
C GLU A 198 -10.47 -13.22 -7.35
N ALA A 199 -9.87 -12.67 -6.29
CA ALA A 199 -9.93 -11.24 -6.02
C ALA A 199 -9.17 -10.41 -7.07
N TYR A 200 -8.06 -10.92 -7.58
CA TYR A 200 -7.29 -10.31 -8.66
C TYR A 200 -8.13 -10.20 -9.95
N GLY A 201 -8.79 -11.29 -10.35
CA GLY A 201 -9.69 -11.32 -11.50
C GLY A 201 -10.90 -10.38 -11.31
N ARG A 202 -11.49 -10.36 -10.11
CA ARG A 202 -12.63 -9.49 -9.77
C ARG A 202 -12.33 -8.01 -9.95
N VAL A 203 -11.11 -7.57 -9.71
CA VAL A 203 -10.70 -6.15 -9.85
C VAL A 203 -10.07 -5.83 -11.21
N GLY A 204 -9.95 -6.81 -12.11
CA GLY A 204 -9.36 -6.63 -13.44
C GLY A 204 -7.84 -6.59 -13.47
N GLY A 205 -7.17 -7.12 -12.42
CA GLY A 205 -5.72 -7.19 -12.31
C GLY A 205 -5.04 -5.88 -11.91
N VAL A 206 -3.72 -5.78 -12.13
CA VAL A 206 -2.93 -4.58 -11.83
C VAL A 206 -3.34 -3.44 -12.77
N PRO A 207 -3.79 -2.26 -12.26
CA PRO A 207 -4.10 -1.12 -13.12
C PRO A 207 -2.88 -0.63 -13.92
N PRO A 208 -3.05 -0.21 -15.20
CA PRO A 208 -1.96 0.30 -16.04
C PRO A 208 -1.53 1.71 -15.63
N VAL A 209 -0.90 1.84 -14.48
CA VAL A 209 -0.32 3.09 -13.99
C VAL A 209 1.21 3.01 -14.06
N ARG A 210 1.85 4.16 -14.29
CA ARG A 210 3.32 4.23 -14.42
C ARG A 210 4.03 3.97 -13.09
N TRP A 211 3.43 4.42 -11.99
CA TRP A 211 3.99 4.38 -10.64
C TRP A 211 2.90 3.97 -9.65
N LEU A 212 3.31 3.38 -8.52
CA LEU A 212 2.42 3.01 -7.42
C LEU A 212 1.31 2.04 -7.87
N GLU A 213 1.67 1.09 -8.74
CA GLU A 213 0.78 0.06 -9.23
C GLU A 213 0.28 -0.89 -8.13
N ASP A 214 1.07 -1.06 -7.08
CA ASP A 214 0.75 -1.83 -5.88
C ASP A 214 -0.36 -1.15 -5.07
N GLU A 215 -0.22 0.16 -4.83
CA GLU A 215 -1.28 0.98 -4.22
C GLU A 215 -2.54 0.98 -5.08
N ALA A 216 -2.40 1.17 -6.40
CA ALA A 216 -3.54 1.17 -7.31
C ALA A 216 -4.31 -0.17 -7.29
N LEU A 217 -3.61 -1.29 -7.19
CA LEU A 217 -4.21 -2.61 -7.00
C LEU A 217 -4.91 -2.73 -5.64
N VAL A 218 -4.26 -2.34 -4.55
CA VAL A 218 -4.85 -2.40 -3.19
C VAL A 218 -6.08 -1.50 -3.08
N GLU A 219 -6.09 -0.33 -3.71
CA GLU A 219 -7.26 0.52 -3.78
C GLU A 219 -8.39 -0.10 -4.61
N ALA A 220 -8.09 -0.75 -5.73
CA ALA A 220 -9.09 -1.46 -6.52
C ALA A 220 -9.74 -2.60 -5.69
N LEU A 221 -8.91 -3.34 -4.94
CA LEU A 221 -9.35 -4.34 -3.98
C LEU A 221 -10.25 -3.74 -2.89
N ARG A 222 -9.84 -2.63 -2.26
CA ARG A 222 -10.63 -1.92 -1.25
C ARG A 222 -11.95 -1.41 -1.81
N ARG A 223 -11.97 -0.85 -3.03
CA ARG A 223 -13.21 -0.40 -3.70
C ARG A 223 -14.20 -1.55 -3.92
N ALA A 224 -13.68 -2.76 -4.14
CA ALA A 224 -14.46 -3.98 -4.30
C ALA A 224 -14.74 -4.72 -2.97
N ASP A 225 -14.57 -4.06 -1.81
CA ASP A 225 -14.76 -4.63 -0.47
C ASP A 225 -13.92 -5.88 -0.18
N ALA A 226 -12.79 -6.07 -0.88
CA ALA A 226 -11.89 -7.18 -0.63
C ALA A 226 -11.25 -7.08 0.76
N ARG A 227 -11.06 -8.22 1.42
CA ARG A 227 -10.45 -8.31 2.75
C ARG A 227 -8.92 -8.22 2.64
N VAL A 228 -8.38 -7.02 2.88
CA VAL A 228 -6.93 -6.77 2.85
C VAL A 228 -6.34 -6.89 4.25
N ARG A 229 -5.47 -7.88 4.46
CA ARG A 229 -4.81 -8.14 5.75
C ARG A 229 -3.37 -7.61 5.77
N HIS A 230 -2.99 -6.87 6.80
CA HIS A 230 -1.62 -6.40 7.00
C HIS A 230 -0.91 -7.18 8.12
N SER A 231 -0.49 -8.40 7.80
CA SER A 231 -0.01 -9.36 8.80
C SER A 231 1.46 -9.09 9.22
N PRO A 232 1.74 -8.84 10.51
CA PRO A 232 3.12 -8.69 10.99
C PRO A 232 3.99 -9.94 10.84
N ALA A 233 3.38 -11.12 10.63
CA ALA A 233 4.07 -12.38 10.41
C ALA A 233 4.64 -12.50 8.98
N VAL A 234 4.06 -11.78 8.03
CA VAL A 234 4.53 -11.74 6.64
C VAL A 234 5.59 -10.66 6.54
N ARG A 235 6.85 -11.03 6.33
CA ARG A 235 7.99 -10.10 6.38
C ARG A 235 8.90 -10.25 5.18
N VAL A 236 9.40 -9.12 4.71
CA VAL A 236 10.42 -9.04 3.65
C VAL A 236 11.50 -8.04 4.06
N VAL A 237 12.74 -8.33 3.70
CA VAL A 237 13.86 -7.38 3.78
C VAL A 237 14.17 -6.90 2.36
N THR A 238 14.17 -5.59 2.13
CA THR A 238 14.48 -5.00 0.82
C THR A 238 15.73 -4.13 0.87
N SER A 239 16.30 -3.89 -0.31
CA SER A 239 17.48 -3.04 -0.45
C SER A 239 17.13 -1.58 -0.11
N SER A 240 17.90 -0.97 0.79
CA SER A 240 17.72 0.45 1.16
C SER A 240 18.39 1.43 0.20
N ARG A 241 18.51 1.05 -1.09
CA ARG A 241 19.26 1.82 -2.09
C ARG A 241 18.70 3.24 -2.19
N ARG A 242 19.60 4.24 -2.18
CA ARG A 242 19.23 5.65 -2.37
C ARG A 242 19.04 6.00 -3.83
N GLN A 243 19.60 5.21 -4.75
CA GLN A 243 19.40 5.34 -6.18
C GLN A 243 18.29 4.38 -6.61
N GLY A 244 17.07 4.89 -6.62
CA GLY A 244 15.90 4.21 -7.16
C GLY A 244 15.71 4.57 -8.63
N ARG A 245 14.98 3.73 -9.36
CA ARG A 245 14.69 3.90 -10.79
C ARG A 245 13.30 4.50 -11.06
N VAL A 246 12.61 4.80 -9.98
CA VAL A 246 11.28 5.39 -9.94
C VAL A 246 11.40 6.80 -9.38
N ASP A 247 10.57 7.72 -9.89
CA ASP A 247 10.57 9.12 -9.45
C ASP A 247 10.08 9.25 -8.00
N VAL A 248 9.22 8.32 -7.56
CA VAL A 248 8.62 8.24 -6.23
C VAL A 248 8.73 6.81 -5.70
N GLY A 249 9.11 6.65 -4.44
CA GLY A 249 9.22 5.34 -3.77
C GLY A 249 10.15 5.39 -2.55
N LEU A 250 10.49 4.23 -1.99
CA LEU A 250 11.35 4.15 -0.80
C LEU A 250 12.68 4.88 -0.99
N SER A 251 13.38 4.65 -2.11
CA SER A 251 14.65 5.34 -2.39
C SER A 251 14.52 6.86 -2.42
N TRP A 252 13.41 7.38 -2.93
CA TRP A 252 13.12 8.81 -2.97
C TRP A 252 12.89 9.36 -1.54
N GLN A 253 12.04 8.70 -0.75
CA GLN A 253 11.76 9.09 0.64
C GLN A 253 13.04 9.14 1.49
N LEU A 254 13.92 8.16 1.28
CA LEU A 254 15.18 8.08 1.98
C LEU A 254 16.13 9.23 1.61
N ARG A 255 16.18 9.67 0.34
CA ARG A 255 16.95 10.86 -0.07
C ARG A 255 16.42 12.15 0.55
N GLU A 256 15.10 12.26 0.66
CA GLU A 256 14.47 13.44 1.28
C GLU A 256 14.77 13.54 2.76
N TRP A 257 14.72 12.43 3.49
CA TRP A 257 15.13 12.40 4.89
C TRP A 257 16.61 12.75 5.05
N ASP A 258 17.48 12.25 4.17
CA ASP A 258 18.90 12.62 4.19
C ASP A 258 19.09 14.12 3.92
N ARG A 259 18.31 14.72 3.01
CA ARG A 259 18.33 16.17 2.74
C ARG A 259 17.87 16.98 3.95
N GLN A 260 16.73 16.61 4.54
CA GLN A 260 16.18 17.26 5.72
C GLN A 260 17.15 17.19 6.91
N ALA A 261 17.77 16.03 7.13
CA ALA A 261 18.76 15.84 8.17
C ALA A 261 19.99 16.75 7.98
N ARG A 262 20.52 16.85 6.75
CA ARG A 262 21.63 17.79 6.44
C ARG A 262 21.25 19.25 6.67
N GLN A 263 20.00 19.60 6.42
CA GLN A 263 19.47 20.95 6.58
C GLN A 263 18.94 21.23 8.00
N HIS A 264 19.04 20.27 8.92
CA HIS A 264 18.48 20.36 10.28
C HIS A 264 16.98 20.70 10.31
N LEU A 265 16.26 20.35 9.24
CA LEU A 265 14.82 20.56 9.17
C LEU A 265 14.09 19.52 10.02
N PRO A 266 13.05 19.92 10.78
CA PRO A 266 12.25 18.96 11.53
C PRO A 266 11.52 18.01 10.59
N LEU A 267 11.43 16.74 10.98
CA LEU A 267 10.54 15.78 10.32
C LEU A 267 9.11 16.11 10.73
N CYS A 268 8.32 16.63 9.79
CA CYS A 268 6.93 16.98 10.01
C CYS A 268 5.98 15.98 9.35
N VAL A 269 4.86 15.71 10.02
CA VAL A 269 3.81 14.78 9.59
C VAL A 269 2.44 15.39 9.90
N GLU A 270 1.39 14.74 9.43
CA GLU A 270 0.03 15.07 9.80
C GLU A 270 -0.24 14.79 11.29
N GLY A 271 -0.99 15.70 11.95
CA GLY A 271 -1.41 15.51 13.34
C GLY A 271 -2.55 14.50 13.50
N ALA A 272 -2.88 14.10 14.73
CA ALA A 272 -3.93 13.09 14.95
C ALA A 272 -5.35 13.58 14.62
N GLY A 273 -5.56 14.90 14.50
CA GLY A 273 -6.86 15.52 14.26
C GLY A 273 -7.57 15.01 13.00
N GLU A 274 -6.85 14.71 11.93
CA GLU A 274 -7.46 14.15 10.72
C GLU A 274 -7.94 12.72 10.94
N LEU A 275 -7.11 11.89 11.59
CA LEU A 275 -7.46 10.51 11.90
C LEU A 275 -8.71 10.45 12.78
N LEU A 276 -8.82 11.38 13.74
CA LEU A 276 -9.99 11.54 14.62
C LEU A 276 -11.25 12.02 13.90
N ARG A 277 -11.14 12.58 12.69
CA ARG A 277 -12.29 12.92 11.83
C ARG A 277 -12.66 11.75 10.92
N LEU A 278 -11.69 11.26 10.16
CA LEU A 278 -11.92 10.29 9.09
C LEU A 278 -12.34 8.92 9.61
N VAL A 279 -11.68 8.41 10.65
CA VAL A 279 -11.92 7.04 11.12
C VAL A 279 -13.32 6.88 11.76
N PRO A 280 -13.76 7.78 12.66
CA PRO A 280 -15.13 7.73 13.16
C PRO A 280 -16.19 7.97 12.07
N ALA A 281 -15.93 8.87 11.11
CA ALA A 281 -16.83 9.09 9.98
C ALA A 281 -16.98 7.81 9.13
N ARG A 282 -15.87 7.14 8.80
CA ARG A 282 -15.87 5.86 8.07
C ARG A 282 -16.68 4.80 8.80
N ARG A 283 -16.47 4.64 10.11
CA ARG A 283 -17.20 3.68 10.94
C ARG A 283 -18.70 3.95 10.95
N ARG A 284 -19.10 5.21 11.18
CA ARG A 284 -20.52 5.61 11.20
C ARG A 284 -21.16 5.40 9.83
N LEU A 285 -20.46 5.75 8.76
CA LEU A 285 -20.93 5.53 7.40
C LEU A 285 -21.11 4.04 7.10
N ARG A 286 -20.21 3.17 7.58
CA ARG A 286 -20.35 1.72 7.44
C ARG A 286 -21.58 1.17 8.15
N ARG A 287 -22.03 1.79 9.24
CA ARG A 287 -23.30 1.43 9.88
C ARG A 287 -24.50 1.78 9.01
N LEU A 288 -24.50 2.96 8.38
CA LEU A 288 -25.55 3.33 7.43
C LEU A 288 -25.59 2.40 6.22
N TRP A 289 -24.41 2.02 5.71
CA TRP A 289 -24.29 1.05 4.61
C TRP A 289 -24.94 -0.29 4.93
N ARG A 290 -24.71 -0.84 6.13
CA ARG A 290 -25.31 -2.12 6.58
C ARG A 290 -26.85 -2.09 6.61
N HIS A 291 -27.45 -0.90 6.66
CA HIS A 291 -28.89 -0.70 6.63
C HIS A 291 -29.37 -0.14 5.28
N ALA A 292 -28.60 -0.37 4.21
CA ALA A 292 -28.92 0.04 2.84
C ALA A 292 -29.14 1.55 2.67
N TRP A 293 -28.31 2.37 3.33
CA TRP A 293 -28.31 3.83 3.19
C TRP A 293 -29.65 4.49 3.54
N PRO A 294 -30.15 4.32 4.79
CA PRO A 294 -31.48 4.79 5.17
C PRO A 294 -31.65 6.29 4.94
N ALA A 295 -32.70 6.66 4.20
CA ALA A 295 -33.04 8.06 3.97
C ALA A 295 -33.48 8.71 5.30
N GLY A 296 -32.97 9.91 5.59
CA GLY A 296 -33.37 10.67 6.77
C GLY A 296 -32.74 10.23 8.10
N ASP A 297 -31.76 9.31 8.09
CA ASP A 297 -31.03 8.92 9.30
C ASP A 297 -30.34 10.15 9.95
N PRO A 298 -30.53 10.40 11.26
CA PRO A 298 -29.98 11.57 11.93
C PRO A 298 -28.44 11.58 11.99
N ALA A 299 -27.76 10.47 11.64
CA ALA A 299 -26.30 10.42 11.57
C ALA A 299 -25.72 11.16 10.35
N TRP A 300 -26.49 11.38 9.27
CA TRP A 300 -25.97 12.01 8.05
C TRP A 300 -25.28 13.37 8.31
N PRO A 301 -25.92 14.36 8.98
CA PRO A 301 -25.31 15.67 9.19
C PRO A 301 -24.05 15.59 10.08
N ALA A 302 -24.06 14.67 11.06
CA ALA A 302 -22.91 14.47 11.94
C ALA A 302 -21.69 13.90 11.19
N ILE A 303 -21.91 13.00 10.22
CA ILE A 303 -20.83 12.45 9.39
C ILE A 303 -20.33 13.53 8.41
N GLU A 304 -21.23 14.30 7.79
CA GLU A 304 -20.86 15.40 6.88
C GLU A 304 -20.02 16.47 7.59
N ALA A 305 -20.38 16.82 8.83
CA ALA A 305 -19.60 17.75 9.65
C ALA A 305 -18.19 17.22 9.95
N LEU A 306 -18.04 15.93 10.30
CA LEU A 306 -16.72 15.33 10.51
C LEU A 306 -15.86 15.36 9.24
N LEU A 307 -16.49 15.15 8.08
CA LEU A 307 -15.83 15.12 6.78
C LEU A 307 -15.61 16.51 6.17
N ALA A 308 -16.10 17.58 6.80
CA ALA A 308 -16.14 18.93 6.23
C ALA A 308 -16.84 18.99 4.85
N LEU A 309 -17.90 18.19 4.68
CA LEU A 309 -18.75 18.19 3.50
C LEU A 309 -19.98 19.08 3.72
N ARG A 310 -20.53 19.62 2.63
CA ARG A 310 -21.79 20.38 2.70
C ARG A 310 -22.95 19.45 3.09
N PRO A 311 -23.91 19.92 3.91
CA PRO A 311 -25.09 19.14 4.25
C PRO A 311 -25.83 18.60 3.02
N GLY A 312 -26.22 17.33 3.06
CA GLY A 312 -26.93 16.64 1.97
C GLY A 312 -26.06 16.11 0.83
N THR A 313 -24.73 16.26 0.90
CA THR A 313 -23.79 15.74 -0.11
C THR A 313 -23.64 14.22 -0.03
N LEU A 314 -23.63 13.67 1.19
CA LEU A 314 -23.14 12.32 1.45
C LEU A 314 -24.12 11.23 0.98
N GLY A 315 -25.42 11.41 1.23
CA GLY A 315 -26.46 10.44 0.87
C GLY A 315 -26.50 10.13 -0.64
N PRO A 316 -26.63 11.14 -1.53
CA PRO A 316 -26.60 10.92 -2.97
C PRO A 316 -25.31 10.25 -3.46
N LEU A 317 -24.18 10.68 -2.94
CA LEU A 317 -22.87 10.14 -3.30
C LEU A 317 -22.74 8.66 -2.94
N CYS A 318 -23.16 8.25 -1.73
CA CYS A 318 -23.12 6.85 -1.32
C CYS A 318 -24.07 5.97 -2.14
N ARG A 319 -25.27 6.46 -2.48
CA ARG A 319 -26.21 5.71 -3.33
C ARG A 319 -25.70 5.57 -4.77
N ALA A 320 -25.03 6.58 -5.31
CA ALA A 320 -24.45 6.53 -6.65
C ALA A 320 -23.28 5.53 -6.76
N ALA A 321 -22.56 5.28 -5.66
CA ALA A 321 -21.45 4.34 -5.61
C ALA A 321 -21.87 2.85 -5.61
N GLY A 322 -23.18 2.57 -5.63
CA GLY A 322 -23.72 1.22 -5.70
C GLY A 322 -23.74 0.49 -4.35
N GLY A 323 -23.58 -0.83 -4.40
CA GLY A 323 -23.71 -1.72 -3.23
C GLY A 323 -22.45 -1.87 -2.37
N ALA A 324 -21.26 -1.53 -2.90
CA ALA A 324 -20.00 -1.74 -2.20
C ALA A 324 -19.66 -0.55 -1.26
N PHE A 325 -19.28 -0.84 -0.02
CA PHE A 325 -18.90 0.19 0.95
C PHE A 325 -17.62 0.90 0.53
N GLY A 326 -16.63 0.16 0.04
CA GLY A 326 -15.35 0.68 -0.38
C GLY A 326 -15.45 1.66 -1.55
N ALA A 327 -16.34 1.39 -2.51
CA ALA A 327 -16.64 2.32 -3.60
C ALA A 327 -17.26 3.61 -3.08
N ALA A 328 -18.24 3.51 -2.16
CA ALA A 328 -18.84 4.68 -1.52
C ALA A 328 -17.80 5.49 -0.73
N TRP A 329 -16.95 4.83 0.05
CA TRP A 329 -15.89 5.49 0.82
C TRP A 329 -14.86 6.18 -0.08
N ALA A 330 -14.46 5.56 -1.19
CA ALA A 330 -13.56 6.16 -2.15
C ALA A 330 -14.16 7.44 -2.77
N ALA A 331 -15.44 7.41 -3.14
CA ALA A 331 -16.15 8.59 -3.64
C ALA A 331 -16.20 9.70 -2.58
N VAL A 332 -16.40 9.35 -1.30
CA VAL A 332 -16.42 10.30 -0.18
C VAL A 332 -15.06 10.98 -0.02
N CYS A 333 -13.98 10.21 -0.04
CA CYS A 333 -12.62 10.73 0.01
C CYS A 333 -12.32 11.68 -1.16
N GLY A 334 -12.77 11.33 -2.37
CA GLY A 334 -12.64 12.18 -3.56
C GLY A 334 -13.38 13.52 -3.41
N ALA A 335 -14.65 13.49 -3.01
CA ALA A 335 -15.44 14.70 -2.77
C ALA A 335 -14.83 15.57 -1.68
N ARG A 336 -14.34 14.94 -0.61
CA ARG A 336 -13.70 15.64 0.50
C ARG A 336 -12.40 16.32 0.09
N ALA A 337 -11.54 15.65 -0.66
CA ALA A 337 -10.24 16.21 -1.04
C ALA A 337 -10.35 17.45 -1.96
N ALA A 338 -11.50 17.63 -2.62
CA ALA A 338 -11.81 18.83 -3.39
C ALA A 338 -12.13 20.06 -2.50
N VAL A 339 -12.55 19.85 -1.25
CA VAL A 339 -13.07 20.92 -0.37
C VAL A 339 -12.32 21.07 0.96
N ALA A 340 -11.72 20.00 1.46
CA ALA A 340 -11.07 19.99 2.76
C ALA A 340 -9.74 20.77 2.72
N PRO A 341 -9.43 21.56 3.76
CA PRO A 341 -8.14 22.21 3.86
C PRO A 341 -7.03 21.16 3.97
N ALA A 342 -5.84 21.50 3.47
CA ALA A 342 -4.68 20.63 3.66
C ALA A 342 -4.37 20.52 5.17
N PRO A 343 -4.05 19.32 5.67
CA PRO A 343 -3.68 19.15 7.07
C PRO A 343 -2.42 19.96 7.38
N VAL A 344 -2.42 20.62 8.54
CA VAL A 344 -1.27 21.39 9.00
C VAL A 344 -0.20 20.43 9.50
N PRO A 345 1.03 20.46 8.94
CA PRO A 345 2.14 19.64 9.42
C PRO A 345 2.52 19.99 10.85
N VAL A 346 2.81 18.97 11.64
CA VAL A 346 3.35 19.08 13.01
C VAL A 346 4.65 18.27 13.14
N PRO A 347 5.57 18.64 14.03
CA PRO A 347 6.75 17.82 14.32
C PRO A 347 6.38 16.39 14.72
N ILE A 348 7.11 15.40 14.19
CA ILE A 348 6.78 13.98 14.31
C ILE A 348 6.79 13.46 15.76
N ASP A 349 7.65 14.00 16.61
CA ASP A 349 7.71 13.70 18.02
C ASP A 349 6.46 14.18 18.76
N ARG A 350 5.97 15.39 18.43
CA ARG A 350 4.68 15.90 18.92
C ARG A 350 3.52 15.02 18.47
N ALA A 351 3.48 14.64 17.19
CA ALA A 351 2.43 13.76 16.64
C ALA A 351 2.43 12.39 17.33
N VAL A 352 3.59 11.76 17.51
CA VAL A 352 3.72 10.47 18.21
C VAL A 352 3.29 10.61 19.68
N GLY A 353 3.66 11.69 20.35
CA GLY A 353 3.24 11.97 21.73
C GLY A 353 1.71 12.10 21.85
N GLU A 354 1.07 12.79 20.91
CA GLU A 354 -0.39 12.92 20.84
C GLU A 354 -1.07 11.56 20.60
N LEU A 355 -0.63 10.81 19.59
CA LEU A 355 -1.16 9.49 19.26
C LEU A 355 -1.07 8.53 20.46
N ARG A 356 0.05 8.52 21.18
CA ARG A 356 0.23 7.68 22.38
C ARG A 356 -0.77 8.01 23.48
N ARG A 357 -1.02 9.31 23.75
CA ARG A 357 -2.04 9.72 24.74
C ARG A 357 -3.44 9.27 24.31
N LEU A 358 -3.78 9.45 23.04
CA LEU A 358 -5.08 9.03 22.50
C LEU A 358 -5.26 7.50 22.57
N ILE A 359 -4.23 6.72 22.23
CA ILE A 359 -4.25 5.26 22.33
C ILE A 359 -4.48 4.82 23.78
N ALA A 360 -3.76 5.42 24.74
CA ALA A 360 -3.91 5.08 26.16
C ALA A 360 -5.33 5.37 26.64
N ALA A 361 -5.89 6.53 26.28
CA ALA A 361 -7.23 6.92 26.68
C ALA A 361 -8.32 5.99 26.11
N HIS A 362 -8.23 5.59 24.84
CA HIS A 362 -9.17 4.65 24.23
C HIS A 362 -9.01 3.21 24.74
N THR A 363 -7.79 2.79 25.07
CA THR A 363 -7.54 1.45 25.63
C THR A 363 -8.11 1.35 27.05
N ALA A 364 -7.94 2.39 27.87
CA ALA A 364 -8.53 2.43 29.22
C ALA A 364 -10.07 2.42 29.17
N HIS A 365 -10.68 3.16 28.24
CA HIS A 365 -12.12 3.14 28.04
C HIS A 365 -12.64 1.75 27.64
N ALA A 366 -11.93 1.04 26.75
CA ALA A 366 -12.32 -0.31 26.34
C ALA A 366 -12.25 -1.35 27.48
N ALA A 367 -11.37 -1.16 28.47
CA ALA A 367 -11.21 -2.06 29.61
C ALA A 367 -12.22 -1.83 30.75
N GLY A 368 -12.94 -0.71 30.76
CA GLY A 368 -13.81 -0.27 31.86
C GLY A 368 -15.25 -0.82 31.89
N GLY A 369 -15.69 -1.61 30.90
CA GLY A 369 -17.03 -2.23 30.88
C GLY A 369 -18.15 -1.39 30.26
N ALA A 370 -19.14 -2.07 29.68
CA ALA A 370 -20.13 -1.60 28.70
C ALA A 370 -21.15 -0.54 29.19
N GLY A 371 -21.43 0.46 28.35
CA GLY A 371 -22.55 1.39 28.52
C GLY A 371 -22.42 2.66 27.69
N GLU A 372 -23.14 2.72 26.56
CA GLU A 372 -23.26 3.83 25.59
C GLU A 372 -21.96 4.35 24.93
N GLU A 373 -22.06 4.73 23.65
CA GLU A 373 -21.00 5.35 22.83
C GLU A 373 -20.60 6.74 23.35
N ARG A 374 -20.03 6.82 24.54
CA ARG A 374 -19.47 8.06 25.08
C ARG A 374 -18.01 8.15 24.69
N TRP A 375 -17.80 8.59 23.44
CA TRP A 375 -16.49 8.99 22.95
C TRP A 375 -15.91 10.07 23.85
N LEU A 376 -14.60 10.04 24.09
CA LEU A 376 -13.90 11.20 24.64
C LEU A 376 -14.20 12.39 23.71
N PRO A 377 -14.59 13.56 24.25
CA PRO A 377 -14.78 14.74 23.42
C PRO A 377 -13.51 14.99 22.62
N LEU A 378 -13.68 15.17 21.30
CA LEU A 378 -12.58 15.56 20.43
C LEU A 378 -11.90 16.79 21.05
N PRO A 379 -10.56 16.82 21.19
CA PRO A 379 -9.89 18.04 21.61
C PRO A 379 -10.31 19.16 20.66
N ARG A 380 -10.72 20.30 21.22
CA ARG A 380 -10.99 21.50 20.42
C ARG A 380 -9.69 21.82 19.68
N VAL A 381 -9.74 21.74 18.35
CA VAL A 381 -8.63 22.21 17.51
C VAL A 381 -8.75 23.72 17.51
N ASP A 382 -8.09 24.38 18.46
CA ASP A 382 -8.06 25.83 18.51
C ASP A 382 -7.37 26.34 17.24
N ALA A 383 -8.15 27.03 16.40
CA ALA A 383 -7.66 27.77 15.26
C ALA A 383 -6.98 29.05 15.79
N ALA A 384 -5.72 28.95 16.23
CA ALA A 384 -4.73 30.03 16.16
C ALA A 384 -3.46 29.67 16.96
N ALA A 385 -2.32 29.67 16.27
CA ALA A 385 -1.14 30.35 16.76
C ALA A 385 -0.38 30.83 15.51
N ASP A 386 -0.65 32.10 15.16
CA ASP A 386 0.18 32.88 14.24
C ASP A 386 1.62 32.85 14.73
N GLY A 387 2.50 32.42 13.83
CA GLY A 387 3.94 32.38 14.02
C GLY A 387 4.55 32.07 12.68
N GLY A 388 4.79 33.11 11.88
CA GLY A 388 5.37 33.02 10.55
C GLY A 388 6.72 32.31 10.59
N VAL A 389 6.72 31.02 10.29
CA VAL A 389 7.90 30.24 9.94
C VAL A 389 7.64 29.70 8.56
N ALA A 390 8.55 29.98 7.63
CA ALA A 390 8.49 29.52 6.25
C ALA A 390 8.12 28.03 6.22
N THR A 391 6.94 27.73 5.67
CA THR A 391 6.38 26.39 5.58
C THR A 391 7.30 25.52 4.72
N PRO A 392 7.95 24.49 5.28
CA PRO A 392 8.53 23.45 4.44
C PRO A 392 7.37 22.74 3.76
N SER A 393 7.42 22.66 2.42
CA SER A 393 6.50 21.84 1.64
C SER A 393 6.46 20.44 2.26
N LEU A 394 5.29 20.04 2.78
CA LEU A 394 5.04 18.66 3.13
C LEU A 394 5.33 17.83 1.90
N VAL A 395 6.33 16.97 1.97
CA VAL A 395 6.15 15.72 1.26
C VAL A 395 5.41 14.79 2.19
N SER A 396 4.09 14.77 1.98
CA SER A 396 3.28 13.65 2.43
C SER A 396 3.99 12.38 2.01
N PRO A 397 4.24 11.42 2.90
CA PRO A 397 4.64 10.12 2.43
C PRO A 397 3.49 9.56 1.59
N LEU A 398 3.73 9.60 0.29
CA LEU A 398 2.84 9.21 -0.81
C LEU A 398 2.43 7.76 -0.62
N GLN A 399 1.38 7.55 0.17
CA GLN A 399 0.54 6.34 0.17
C GLN A 399 -0.94 6.68 0.36
N GLU A 400 -1.30 7.78 1.03
CA GLU A 400 -2.73 8.05 1.32
C GLU A 400 -3.36 9.30 0.66
N ASN A 401 -2.59 10.18 -0.01
CA ASN A 401 -3.14 11.44 -0.52
C ASN A 401 -2.73 11.83 -1.96
N ALA A 402 -2.09 10.92 -2.71
CA ALA A 402 -1.62 11.23 -4.07
C ALA A 402 -2.72 11.20 -5.14
N MET A 403 -3.86 10.56 -4.87
CA MET A 403 -4.84 10.24 -5.91
C MET A 403 -6.07 11.16 -5.92
N THR A 404 -6.08 12.20 -5.09
CA THR A 404 -7.20 13.16 -5.04
C THR A 404 -6.88 14.55 -5.59
N ARG A 405 -5.65 14.79 -6.06
CA ARG A 405 -5.29 16.03 -6.75
C ARG A 405 -4.67 15.71 -8.10
N PRO A 406 -5.31 16.02 -9.25
CA PRO A 406 -4.60 16.00 -10.51
C PRO A 406 -3.43 16.99 -10.41
N PRO A 407 -2.24 16.66 -10.94
CA PRO A 407 -1.15 17.62 -11.00
C PRO A 407 -1.64 18.83 -11.79
N ARG A 408 -1.60 20.01 -11.17
CA ARG A 408 -1.80 21.26 -11.90
C ARG A 408 -0.66 21.35 -12.91
N ASN A 409 -0.96 21.14 -14.19
CA ASN A 409 -0.07 21.52 -15.28
C ASN A 409 0.21 23.03 -15.14
N ARG A 410 1.36 23.40 -14.57
CA ARG A 410 1.99 24.68 -14.86
C ARG A 410 2.67 24.54 -16.22
N CYS A 411 1.88 24.47 -17.29
CA CYS A 411 2.37 24.93 -18.58
C CYS A 411 2.36 26.46 -18.50
N GLY A 412 3.55 27.03 -18.31
CA GLY A 412 3.75 28.44 -18.59
C GLY A 412 3.48 28.68 -20.07
N ASN A 413 2.39 29.37 -20.36
CA ASN A 413 2.18 30.02 -21.65
C ASN A 413 3.26 31.10 -21.81
N SER A 414 4.31 30.79 -22.55
CA SER A 414 5.07 31.79 -23.30
C SER A 414 4.72 31.59 -24.77
N GLN A 415 3.73 32.34 -25.24
CA GLN A 415 3.44 32.47 -26.67
C GLN A 415 4.63 33.16 -27.35
N PRO A 416 5.16 32.66 -28.48
CA PRO A 416 5.83 33.50 -29.45
C PRO A 416 4.76 34.19 -30.31
N GLY A 417 4.83 35.52 -30.38
CA GLY A 417 3.91 36.34 -31.18
C GLY A 417 3.98 36.05 -32.68
N PRO A 418 2.91 36.36 -33.45
CA PRO A 418 2.88 36.11 -34.87
C PRO A 418 3.74 37.15 -35.61
N GLY A 419 4.76 36.66 -36.32
CA GLY A 419 5.41 37.44 -37.37
C GLY A 419 4.49 37.51 -38.58
N SER A 420 4.08 38.72 -38.95
CA SER A 420 3.50 39.03 -40.27
C SER A 420 4.60 39.20 -41.31
N PRO A 421 4.30 38.97 -42.60
CA PRO A 421 5.29 38.90 -43.67
C PRO A 421 5.60 40.29 -44.27
N ALA A 422 6.86 40.49 -44.64
CA ALA A 422 7.33 41.34 -45.74
C ALA A 422 8.78 40.93 -46.08
#